data_AF-A0A8K0GBS4-F1
#
_entry.id   AF-A0A8K0GBS4-F1
#
_cell.length_a   1.000
_cell.length_b   1.000
_cell.length_c   1.000
_cell.angle_alpha   90.00
_cell.angle_beta   90.00
_cell.angle_gamma   90.00
#
_symmetry.space_group_name_H-M   'P 1'
#
loop_
_entity.id
_entity.type
_entity.pdbx_description
1 polymer ?
#
loop_
_entity_poly.entity_id
_entity_poly.type
_entity_poly.pdbx_seq_one_letter_code
_entity_poly.pdbx_strand_id
1 'polypeptide(L)'
;IDQATPSLSREILMQGFDNEMVKAYYSFLVDLAVIFGANKSTAEKEMKDALDFETNLTKIGLSKEERLDVTSTTNLMTVAEMQQKFPGIPWQKFLENLGNDPTLKILPSTVVNVVVPDYLVKLQQLIAKTPKRVQANFILYQSLLSSVTYLTQELRDRELQFSKVERGISEHKPRWKECTELVSKNLRFAAGGLYVRRYFSEKSKKLVEELVANLNETFLEMVKQVGWMDENTKREALGKAAAMGTYVGYQQELTDDEKLTNYYSKLNTTADSFLEVGMAVRKFSEDNNFEELQQPFNSSMWINRGFVASVDAYYSMLENSLQLPAGILQSPFFSADRPSYLNYGSIGFAIGHEITHGFDDEGRQYSKDGSAKDWWAENTKQAFIEKAQCIIDQYGNFTVPEVNKNLNGVITLGENIADNGGIREAYLAYEKFVENHGEELRLPNLKYSSRQLFWISAANLWCNKMKPEYLEQHILTNVHAPGKFRVLGPLRNCEFFSKDFKCPVGSKMNPVHKCQVW
;
A
#
# COMPACT_ATOMS: atom_id res chain seq x y z
N ILE A 1 18.37 -1.62 1.16
CA ILE A 1 18.50 -2.91 1.89
C ILE A 1 17.73 -2.79 3.20
N ASP A 2 16.86 -3.75 3.50
CA ASP A 2 15.93 -3.68 4.63
C ASP A 2 15.90 -5.00 5.42
N GLN A 3 15.17 -5.03 6.53
CA GLN A 3 14.88 -6.23 7.30
C GLN A 3 14.08 -7.26 6.47
N ALA A 4 14.18 -8.54 6.85
CA ALA A 4 13.41 -9.59 6.17
C ALA A 4 11.92 -9.40 6.42
N THR A 5 11.10 -9.64 5.39
CA THR A 5 9.64 -9.75 5.53
C THR A 5 9.30 -11.18 5.96
N PRO A 6 8.66 -11.37 7.12
CA PRO A 6 8.25 -12.70 7.55
C PRO A 6 7.04 -13.22 6.74
N SER A 7 6.93 -14.53 6.59
CA SER A 7 5.84 -15.21 5.88
C SER A 7 4.51 -15.15 6.63
N LEU A 8 4.57 -15.06 7.96
CA LEU A 8 3.46 -14.64 8.82
C LEU A 8 3.74 -13.24 9.35
N SER A 9 2.70 -12.45 9.61
CA SER A 9 2.88 -11.15 10.27
C SER A 9 3.64 -11.29 11.59
N ARG A 10 4.48 -10.29 11.90
CA ARG A 10 5.29 -10.23 13.12
C ARG A 10 4.46 -10.56 14.36
N GLU A 11 3.30 -9.94 14.50
CA GLU A 11 2.41 -10.03 15.66
C GLU A 11 1.93 -11.46 15.91
N ILE A 12 1.78 -12.25 14.84
CA ILE A 12 1.35 -13.65 14.88
C ILE A 12 2.56 -14.54 15.14
N LEU A 13 3.65 -14.37 14.39
CA LEU A 13 4.83 -15.22 14.53
C LEU A 13 5.48 -15.09 15.92
N MET A 14 5.43 -13.91 16.52
CA MET A 14 5.93 -13.64 17.87
C MET A 14 5.18 -14.39 18.98
N GLN A 15 3.95 -14.85 18.73
CA GLN A 15 3.18 -15.66 19.69
C GLN A 15 3.64 -17.13 19.71
N GLY A 16 4.46 -17.55 18.75
CA GLY A 16 5.01 -18.90 18.69
C GLY A 16 3.93 -19.99 18.60
N PHE A 17 4.28 -21.20 19.06
CA PHE A 17 3.40 -22.37 18.97
C PHE A 17 2.18 -22.32 19.89
N ASP A 18 1.95 -21.28 20.67
CA ASP A 18 0.69 -21.10 21.41
C ASP A 18 -0.43 -20.59 20.48
N ASN A 19 -0.06 -19.98 19.35
CA ASN A 19 -1.00 -19.48 18.35
C ASN A 19 -1.34 -20.55 17.29
N GLU A 20 -2.64 -20.77 17.05
CA GLU A 20 -3.12 -21.76 16.09
C GLU A 20 -2.67 -21.50 14.65
N MET A 21 -2.47 -20.24 14.25
CA MET A 21 -1.97 -19.90 12.92
C MET A 21 -0.50 -20.30 12.75
N VAL A 22 0.33 -20.17 13.79
CA VAL A 22 1.72 -20.62 13.78
C VAL A 22 1.79 -22.15 13.72
N LYS A 23 0.92 -22.86 14.46
CA LYS A 23 0.80 -24.32 14.37
C LYS A 23 0.38 -24.77 12.97
N ALA A 24 -0.61 -24.11 12.38
CA ALA A 24 -1.09 -24.41 11.03
C ALA A 24 -0.01 -24.15 9.96
N TYR A 25 0.75 -23.06 10.11
CA TYR A 25 1.87 -22.73 9.24
C TYR A 25 3.01 -23.76 9.38
N TYR A 26 3.38 -24.15 10.60
CA TYR A 26 4.34 -25.22 10.83
C TYR A 26 3.91 -26.54 10.16
N SER A 27 2.65 -26.95 10.36
CA SER A 27 2.10 -28.15 9.71
C SER A 27 2.14 -28.03 8.19
N PHE A 28 1.87 -26.84 7.66
CA PHE A 28 1.98 -26.58 6.22
C PHE A 28 3.41 -26.80 5.72
N LEU A 29 4.41 -26.24 6.38
CA LEU A 29 5.82 -26.43 6.01
C LEU A 29 6.25 -27.91 6.06
N VAL A 30 5.82 -28.65 7.09
CA VAL A 30 6.11 -30.09 7.21
C VAL A 30 5.49 -30.87 6.06
N ASP A 31 4.22 -30.62 5.75
CA ASP A 31 3.52 -31.33 4.69
C ASP A 31 4.13 -31.02 3.32
N LEU A 32 4.53 -29.77 3.07
CA LEU A 32 5.29 -29.41 1.88
C LEU A 32 6.58 -30.24 1.77
N ALA A 33 7.39 -30.29 2.83
CA ALA A 33 8.63 -31.08 2.81
C ALA A 33 8.38 -32.57 2.53
N VAL A 34 7.31 -33.15 3.10
CA VAL A 34 6.93 -34.56 2.88
C VAL A 34 6.47 -34.80 1.44
N ILE A 35 5.68 -33.88 0.85
CA ILE A 35 5.27 -33.96 -0.56
C ILE A 35 6.50 -33.98 -1.48
N PHE A 36 7.56 -33.25 -1.13
CA PHE A 36 8.85 -33.26 -1.83
C PHE A 36 9.77 -34.45 -1.47
N GLY A 37 9.26 -35.44 -0.74
CA GLY A 37 9.93 -36.72 -0.47
C GLY A 37 10.73 -36.78 0.83
N ALA A 38 10.61 -35.79 1.72
CA ALA A 38 11.26 -35.85 3.02
C ALA A 38 10.61 -36.92 3.93
N ASN A 39 11.42 -37.60 4.74
CA ASN A 39 10.88 -38.42 5.83
C ASN A 39 10.14 -37.51 6.84
N LYS A 40 8.93 -37.91 7.25
CA LYS A 40 8.08 -37.10 8.13
C LYS A 40 8.76 -36.70 9.45
N SER A 41 9.43 -37.61 10.14
CA SER A 41 10.09 -37.29 11.42
C SER A 41 11.24 -36.29 11.24
N THR A 42 11.99 -36.42 10.13
CA THR A 42 13.02 -35.44 9.78
C THR A 42 12.40 -34.09 9.42
N ALA A 43 11.33 -34.08 8.62
CA ALA A 43 10.63 -32.87 8.22
C ALA A 43 10.07 -32.11 9.44
N GLU A 44 9.44 -32.81 10.39
CA GLU A 44 8.92 -32.23 11.63
C GLU A 44 10.03 -31.48 12.40
N LYS A 45 11.19 -32.12 12.59
CA LYS A 45 12.31 -31.50 13.28
C LYS A 45 12.87 -30.31 12.49
N GLU A 46 13.19 -30.53 11.22
CA GLU A 46 13.92 -29.55 10.42
C GLU A 46 13.07 -28.31 10.05
N MET A 47 11.76 -28.49 9.82
CA MET A 47 10.86 -27.35 9.59
C MET A 47 10.60 -26.58 10.87
N LYS A 48 10.67 -27.23 12.04
CA LYS A 48 10.60 -26.52 13.31
C LYS A 48 11.84 -25.64 13.49
N ASP A 49 13.03 -26.18 13.25
CA ASP A 49 14.28 -25.41 13.35
C ASP A 49 14.27 -24.22 12.36
N ALA A 50 13.73 -24.42 11.15
CA ALA A 50 13.63 -23.36 10.14
C ALA A 50 12.60 -22.28 10.51
N LEU A 51 11.45 -22.65 11.08
CA LEU A 51 10.45 -21.71 11.59
C LEU A 51 10.95 -20.94 12.82
N ASP A 52 11.69 -21.59 13.72
CA ASP A 52 12.33 -20.94 14.87
C ASP A 52 13.38 -19.91 14.36
N PHE A 53 14.09 -20.22 13.28
CA PHE A 53 15.00 -19.27 12.63
C PHE A 53 14.25 -18.07 12.03
N GLU A 54 13.15 -18.27 11.31
CA GLU A 54 12.28 -17.18 10.81
C GLU A 54 11.75 -16.30 11.95
N THR A 55 11.33 -16.92 13.04
CA THR A 55 10.87 -16.22 14.25
C THR A 55 11.99 -15.36 14.83
N ASN A 56 13.23 -15.86 14.85
CA ASN A 56 14.38 -15.09 15.32
C ASN A 56 14.77 -13.96 14.36
N LEU A 57 14.65 -14.15 13.04
CA LEU A 57 14.81 -13.06 12.06
C LEU A 57 13.79 -11.95 12.33
N THR A 58 12.55 -12.33 12.61
CA THR A 58 11.47 -11.38 12.92
C THR A 58 11.78 -10.60 14.20
N LYS A 59 12.19 -11.29 15.28
CA LYS A 59 12.52 -10.67 16.58
C LYS A 59 13.57 -9.57 16.52
N ILE A 60 14.54 -9.68 15.62
CA ILE A 60 15.64 -8.71 15.51
C ILE A 60 15.29 -7.50 14.64
N GLY A 61 14.17 -7.52 13.92
CA GLY A 61 13.65 -6.38 13.14
C GLY A 61 12.79 -5.44 13.97
N LEU A 62 12.50 -4.27 13.41
CA LEU A 62 11.59 -3.28 13.97
C LEU A 62 10.12 -3.69 13.77
N SER A 63 9.25 -3.24 14.68
CA SER A 63 7.79 -3.27 14.49
C SER A 63 7.36 -2.28 13.40
N LYS A 64 6.08 -2.30 13.05
CA LYS A 64 5.54 -1.35 12.07
C LYS A 64 5.53 0.08 12.61
N GLU A 65 5.18 0.25 13.89
CA GLU A 65 5.16 1.55 14.59
C GLU A 65 6.56 2.18 14.66
N GLU A 66 7.58 1.38 14.93
CA GLU A 66 8.98 1.84 14.97
C GLU A 66 9.50 2.29 13.59
N ARG A 67 8.78 1.98 12.50
CA ARG A 67 9.19 2.27 11.12
C ARG A 67 8.50 3.48 10.50
N LEU A 68 7.55 4.10 11.20
CA LEU A 68 6.84 5.31 10.73
C LEU A 68 7.73 6.57 10.72
N ASP A 69 8.85 6.55 11.45
CA ASP A 69 9.86 7.62 11.40
C ASP A 69 10.79 7.41 10.18
N VAL A 70 10.57 8.21 9.13
CA VAL A 70 11.35 8.19 7.88
C VAL A 70 12.81 8.58 8.13
N THR A 71 13.07 9.45 9.13
CA THR A 71 14.43 9.84 9.51
C THR A 71 15.21 8.64 10.05
N SER A 72 14.57 7.82 10.88
CA SER A 72 15.18 6.61 11.44
C SER A 72 15.46 5.53 10.38
N THR A 73 14.65 5.50 9.31
CA THR A 73 14.69 4.49 8.23
C THR A 73 15.44 4.96 6.98
N THR A 74 15.97 6.17 6.98
CA THR A 74 16.81 6.73 5.91
C THR A 74 18.27 6.81 6.35
N ASN A 75 19.02 5.73 6.15
CA ASN A 75 20.44 5.64 6.48
C ASN A 75 21.26 5.42 5.21
N LEU A 76 21.57 6.51 4.52
CA LEU A 76 22.39 6.48 3.30
C LEU A 76 23.85 6.22 3.64
N MET A 77 24.45 5.25 2.97
CA MET A 77 25.88 4.96 3.03
C MET A 77 26.35 4.39 1.70
N THR A 78 27.64 4.53 1.41
CA THR A 78 28.29 3.88 0.27
C THR A 78 28.42 2.38 0.49
N VAL A 79 28.54 1.59 -0.58
CA VAL A 79 28.82 0.15 -0.49
C VAL A 79 30.12 -0.11 0.28
N ALA A 80 31.12 0.76 0.16
CA ALA A 80 32.35 0.68 0.94
C ALA A 80 32.10 0.84 2.45
N GLU A 81 31.33 1.84 2.87
CA GLU A 81 30.94 2.05 4.27
C GLU A 81 30.08 0.90 4.79
N MET A 82 29.14 0.41 3.97
CA MET A 82 28.31 -0.75 4.27
C MET A 82 29.17 -2.00 4.51
N GLN A 83 30.19 -2.23 3.67
CA GLN A 83 31.12 -3.34 3.81
C GLN A 83 31.96 -3.27 5.09
N GLN A 84 32.38 -2.07 5.49
CA GLN A 84 33.10 -1.85 6.75
C GLN A 84 32.20 -2.07 7.97
N LYS A 85 30.96 -1.56 7.93
CA LYS A 85 30.00 -1.65 9.03
C LYS A 85 29.40 -3.05 9.21
N PHE A 86 29.24 -3.79 8.11
CA PHE A 86 28.61 -5.11 8.09
C PHE A 86 29.47 -6.15 7.33
N PRO A 87 30.64 -6.55 7.87
CA PRO A 87 31.65 -7.32 7.14
C PRO A 87 31.28 -8.79 6.85
N GLY A 88 30.21 -9.32 7.45
CA GLY A 88 29.81 -10.73 7.35
C GLY A 88 29.22 -11.13 5.98
N ILE A 89 28.94 -10.16 5.11
CA ILE A 89 28.48 -10.40 3.73
C ILE A 89 29.42 -9.62 2.79
N PRO A 90 29.89 -10.24 1.69
CA PRO A 90 30.64 -9.53 0.66
C PRO A 90 29.68 -8.69 -0.19
N TRP A 91 29.24 -7.54 0.33
CA TRP A 91 28.11 -6.77 -0.18
C TRP A 91 28.25 -6.36 -1.64
N GLN A 92 29.43 -5.88 -2.06
CA GLN A 92 29.64 -5.52 -3.46
C GLN A 92 29.35 -6.72 -4.38
N LYS A 93 30.02 -7.85 -4.13
CA LYS A 93 29.83 -9.09 -4.89
C LYS A 93 28.41 -9.63 -4.79
N PHE A 94 27.78 -9.51 -3.62
CA PHE A 94 26.40 -9.93 -3.41
C PHE A 94 25.44 -9.13 -4.30
N LEU A 95 25.55 -7.79 -4.29
CA LEU A 95 24.71 -6.91 -5.10
C LEU A 95 24.94 -7.11 -6.61
N GLU A 96 26.20 -7.27 -7.05
CA GLU A 96 26.53 -7.58 -8.45
C GLU A 96 25.90 -8.92 -8.89
N ASN A 97 25.94 -9.94 -8.03
CA ASN A 97 25.36 -11.25 -8.34
C ASN A 97 23.83 -11.27 -8.34
N LEU A 98 23.16 -10.37 -7.61
CA LEU A 98 21.69 -10.30 -7.61
C LEU A 98 21.14 -9.87 -8.98
N GLY A 99 21.88 -9.01 -9.70
CA GLY A 99 21.43 -8.47 -10.98
C GLY A 99 21.33 -9.48 -12.12
N ASN A 100 22.00 -10.63 -11.99
CA ASN A 100 22.14 -11.65 -13.04
C ASN A 100 22.51 -11.06 -14.43
N ASP A 101 23.14 -9.88 -14.41
CA ASP A 101 23.60 -9.11 -15.55
C ASP A 101 25.11 -8.92 -15.36
N PRO A 102 25.95 -9.54 -16.20
CA PRO A 102 27.40 -9.39 -16.10
C PRO A 102 27.90 -7.96 -16.37
N THR A 103 27.04 -7.08 -16.87
CA THR A 103 27.35 -5.65 -17.09
C THR A 103 27.02 -4.78 -15.88
N LEU A 104 26.24 -5.28 -14.91
CA LEU A 104 25.96 -4.57 -13.66
C LEU A 104 27.24 -4.39 -12.85
N LYS A 105 27.67 -3.14 -12.73
CA LYS A 105 28.82 -2.76 -11.91
C LYS A 105 28.35 -1.97 -10.70
N ILE A 106 28.50 -2.57 -9.53
CA ILE A 106 28.28 -1.89 -8.26
C ILE A 106 29.61 -1.30 -7.81
N LEU A 107 29.73 0.02 -7.83
CA LEU A 107 30.95 0.69 -7.40
C LEU A 107 31.00 0.73 -5.87
N PRO A 108 32.20 0.73 -5.25
CA PRO A 108 32.33 0.99 -3.82
C PRO A 108 31.69 2.31 -3.38
N SER A 109 31.58 3.29 -4.30
CA SER A 109 30.95 4.59 -4.10
C SER A 109 29.43 4.60 -4.32
N THR A 110 28.83 3.51 -4.80
CA THR A 110 27.38 3.40 -4.97
C THR A 110 26.69 3.62 -3.63
N VAL A 111 25.71 4.52 -3.58
CA VAL A 111 24.95 4.84 -2.37
C VAL A 111 23.80 3.85 -2.20
N VAL A 112 23.63 3.35 -0.99
CA VAL A 112 22.57 2.41 -0.60
C VAL A 112 21.87 2.96 0.62
N ASN A 113 20.53 2.98 0.61
CA ASN A 113 19.77 3.16 1.85
C ASN A 113 19.73 1.83 2.63
N VAL A 114 20.30 1.83 3.84
CA VAL A 114 20.17 0.71 4.79
C VAL A 114 19.06 1.05 5.77
N VAL A 115 17.87 0.53 5.53
CA VAL A 115 16.64 0.95 6.23
C VAL A 115 16.72 0.68 7.73
N VAL A 116 17.27 -0.47 8.14
CA VAL A 116 17.43 -0.84 9.56
C VAL A 116 18.86 -1.32 9.83
N PRO A 117 19.82 -0.41 10.12
CA PRO A 117 21.21 -0.77 10.32
C PRO A 117 21.44 -1.81 11.43
N ASP A 118 20.73 -1.67 12.56
CA ASP A 118 20.85 -2.58 13.70
C ASP A 118 20.38 -4.01 13.37
N TYR A 119 19.38 -4.15 12.49
CA TYR A 119 18.96 -5.45 11.97
C TYR A 119 20.12 -6.15 11.26
N LEU A 120 20.91 -5.46 10.44
CA LEU A 120 22.06 -6.08 9.75
C LEU A 120 23.17 -6.50 10.71
N VAL A 121 23.38 -5.77 11.82
CA VAL A 121 24.31 -6.21 12.89
C VAL A 121 23.84 -7.53 13.50
N LYS A 122 22.58 -7.57 13.92
CA LYS A 122 21.97 -8.76 14.56
C LYS A 122 21.84 -9.94 13.59
N LEU A 123 21.56 -9.66 12.32
CA LEU A 123 21.45 -10.66 11.25
C LEU A 123 22.76 -11.42 11.07
N GLN A 124 23.90 -10.74 11.03
CA GLN A 124 25.21 -11.39 10.87
C GLN A 124 25.49 -12.35 12.02
N GLN A 125 25.20 -11.93 13.26
CA GLN A 125 25.33 -12.78 14.44
C GLN A 125 24.39 -13.98 14.38
N LEU A 126 23.14 -13.77 13.96
CA LEU A 126 22.13 -14.81 13.83
C LEU A 126 22.48 -15.83 12.75
N ILE A 127 22.96 -15.39 11.59
CA ILE A 127 23.42 -16.27 10.51
C ILE A 127 24.67 -17.05 10.95
N ALA A 128 25.61 -16.42 11.65
CA ALA A 128 26.83 -17.08 12.09
C ALA A 128 26.57 -18.22 13.09
N LYS A 129 25.61 -18.05 14.01
CA LYS A 129 25.24 -19.07 15.02
C LYS A 129 24.28 -20.15 14.51
N THR A 130 23.60 -19.92 13.40
CA THR A 130 22.57 -20.84 12.89
C THR A 130 23.22 -21.93 12.03
N PRO A 131 22.91 -23.22 12.22
CA PRO A 131 23.44 -24.28 11.37
C PRO A 131 23.13 -24.08 9.89
N LYS A 132 24.07 -24.40 9.00
CA LYS A 132 23.90 -24.23 7.54
C LYS A 132 22.69 -25.00 6.98
N ARG A 133 22.38 -26.17 7.55
CA ARG A 133 21.19 -26.96 7.21
C ARG A 133 19.90 -26.16 7.43
N VAL A 134 19.79 -25.45 8.56
CA VAL A 134 18.62 -24.63 8.91
C VAL A 134 18.50 -23.43 7.98
N GLN A 135 19.62 -22.75 7.69
CA GLN A 135 19.65 -21.65 6.72
C GLN A 135 19.21 -22.11 5.32
N ALA A 136 19.71 -23.26 4.87
CA ALA A 136 19.32 -23.83 3.57
C ALA A 136 17.84 -24.21 3.53
N ASN A 137 17.32 -24.83 4.59
CA ASN A 137 15.89 -25.15 4.71
C ASN A 137 15.02 -23.89 4.67
N PHE A 138 15.43 -22.83 5.39
CA PHE A 138 14.75 -21.55 5.35
C PHE A 138 14.64 -20.99 3.94
N ILE A 139 15.76 -20.90 3.22
CA ILE A 139 15.80 -20.40 1.85
C ILE A 139 14.93 -21.25 0.91
N LEU A 140 15.02 -22.59 1.04
CA LEU A 140 14.28 -23.51 0.17
C LEU A 140 12.77 -23.43 0.40
N TYR A 141 12.29 -23.41 1.65
CA TYR A 141 10.84 -23.33 1.86
C TYR A 141 10.29 -21.96 1.44
N GLN A 142 11.03 -20.86 1.64
CA GLN A 142 10.60 -19.53 1.14
C GLN A 142 10.45 -19.53 -0.38
N SER A 143 11.42 -20.13 -1.10
CA SER A 143 11.34 -20.30 -2.55
C SER A 143 10.14 -21.17 -2.95
N LEU A 144 9.90 -22.25 -2.22
CA LEU A 144 8.75 -23.13 -2.47
C LEU A 144 7.42 -22.42 -2.27
N LEU A 145 7.24 -21.70 -1.16
CA LEU A 145 6.04 -20.91 -0.86
C LEU A 145 5.73 -19.92 -2.00
N SER A 146 6.75 -19.22 -2.51
CA SER A 146 6.59 -18.29 -3.63
C SER A 146 6.21 -18.98 -4.97
N SER A 147 6.39 -20.30 -5.05
CA SER A 147 6.20 -21.09 -6.27
C SER A 147 4.91 -21.90 -6.29
N VAL A 148 4.23 -22.12 -5.15
CA VAL A 148 3.08 -23.06 -5.03
C VAL A 148 2.01 -22.85 -6.10
N THR A 149 1.71 -21.60 -6.45
CA THR A 149 0.73 -21.24 -7.50
C THR A 149 1.02 -21.87 -8.87
N TYR A 150 2.29 -22.18 -9.16
CA TYR A 150 2.75 -22.77 -10.42
C TYR A 150 2.88 -24.29 -10.39
N LEU A 151 2.69 -24.92 -9.22
CA LEU A 151 2.97 -26.34 -8.99
C LEU A 151 1.69 -27.20 -9.06
N THR A 152 1.78 -28.43 -8.54
CA THR A 152 0.73 -29.44 -8.61
C THR A 152 -0.52 -29.04 -7.82
N GLN A 153 -1.66 -29.66 -8.15
CA GLN A 153 -2.91 -29.45 -7.43
C GLN A 153 -2.78 -29.84 -5.94
N GLU A 154 -2.02 -30.89 -5.62
CA GLU A 154 -1.76 -31.31 -4.24
C GLU A 154 -1.12 -30.21 -3.38
N LEU A 155 -0.09 -29.53 -3.90
CA LEU A 155 0.58 -28.43 -3.21
C LEU A 155 -0.35 -27.22 -3.03
N ARG A 156 -1.12 -26.90 -4.07
CA ARG A 156 -2.12 -25.82 -4.04
C ARG A 156 -3.25 -26.10 -3.06
N ASP A 157 -3.75 -27.32 -3.01
CA ASP A 157 -4.78 -27.72 -2.06
C ASP A 157 -4.27 -27.63 -0.62
N ARG A 158 -2.98 -27.94 -0.42
CA ARG A 158 -2.36 -27.79 0.90
C ARG A 158 -2.19 -26.33 1.33
N GLU A 159 -1.84 -25.44 0.40
CA GLU A 159 -1.85 -23.99 0.63
C GLU A 159 -3.26 -23.46 0.92
N LEU A 160 -4.29 -23.98 0.22
CA LEU A 160 -5.68 -23.61 0.49
C LEU A 160 -6.12 -24.04 1.90
N GLN A 161 -5.72 -25.23 2.36
CA GLN A 161 -6.00 -25.66 3.74
C GLN A 161 -5.38 -24.72 4.77
N PHE A 162 -4.15 -24.25 4.54
CA PHE A 162 -3.52 -23.24 5.38
C PHE A 162 -4.25 -21.88 5.28
N SER A 163 -4.57 -21.43 4.07
CA SER A 163 -5.32 -20.18 3.80
C SER A 163 -6.72 -20.17 4.44
N LYS A 164 -7.31 -21.34 4.65
CA LYS A 164 -8.57 -21.49 5.38
C LYS A 164 -8.41 -21.14 6.86
N VAL A 165 -7.29 -21.52 7.48
CA VAL A 165 -6.98 -21.14 8.87
C VAL A 165 -6.57 -19.68 8.95
N GLU A 166 -5.76 -19.21 8.00
CA GLU A 166 -5.24 -17.84 8.00
C GLU A 166 -6.33 -16.79 7.72
N ARG A 167 -7.14 -17.01 6.68
CA ARG A 167 -8.06 -15.99 6.12
C ARG A 167 -9.50 -16.48 5.95
N GLY A 168 -9.79 -17.72 6.34
CA GLY A 168 -11.10 -18.33 6.13
C GLY A 168 -11.39 -18.72 4.67
N ILE A 169 -10.41 -18.70 3.76
CA ILE A 169 -10.63 -19.02 2.33
C ILE A 169 -10.85 -20.53 2.18
N SER A 170 -11.98 -20.94 1.62
CA SER A 170 -12.41 -22.36 1.58
C SER A 170 -12.37 -23.01 0.20
N GLU A 171 -12.15 -22.24 -0.85
CA GLU A 171 -12.11 -22.72 -2.23
C GLU A 171 -11.11 -21.91 -3.06
N HIS A 172 -10.55 -22.54 -4.09
CA HIS A 172 -9.73 -21.86 -5.08
C HIS A 172 -10.58 -20.89 -5.90
N LYS A 173 -9.96 -19.83 -6.39
CA LYS A 173 -10.59 -19.01 -7.43
C LYS A 173 -10.75 -19.87 -8.69
N PRO A 174 -11.75 -19.59 -9.54
CA PRO A 174 -11.81 -20.21 -10.86
C PRO A 174 -10.48 -20.04 -11.59
N ARG A 175 -9.98 -21.11 -12.24
CA ARG A 175 -8.62 -21.12 -12.80
C ARG A 175 -8.35 -19.96 -13.77
N TRP A 176 -9.33 -19.60 -14.60
CA TRP A 176 -9.21 -18.46 -15.50
C TRP A 176 -8.90 -17.16 -14.75
N LYS A 177 -9.49 -16.95 -13.56
CA LYS A 177 -9.31 -15.74 -12.76
C LYS A 177 -7.91 -15.70 -12.16
N GLU A 178 -7.39 -16.82 -11.67
CA GLU A 178 -6.00 -16.94 -11.20
C GLU A 178 -5.01 -16.59 -12.34
N CYS A 179 -5.22 -17.19 -13.52
CA CYS A 179 -4.39 -16.91 -14.70
C CYS A 179 -4.47 -15.43 -15.11
N THR A 180 -5.66 -14.82 -15.11
CA THR A 180 -5.83 -13.40 -15.43
C THR A 180 -5.14 -12.49 -14.41
N GLU A 181 -5.24 -12.80 -13.11
CA GLU A 181 -4.56 -12.05 -12.04
C GLU A 181 -3.03 -12.12 -12.19
N LEU A 182 -2.49 -13.31 -12.51
CA LEU A 182 -1.05 -13.49 -12.75
C LEU A 182 -0.56 -12.71 -13.98
N VAL A 183 -1.30 -12.76 -15.09
CA VAL A 183 -0.95 -12.00 -16.30
C VAL A 183 -1.05 -10.49 -16.03
N SER A 184 -2.11 -10.05 -15.36
CA SER A 184 -2.31 -8.63 -15.04
C SER A 184 -1.23 -8.07 -14.10
N LYS A 185 -0.72 -8.91 -13.18
CA LYS A 185 0.36 -8.52 -12.26
C LYS A 185 1.72 -8.51 -12.94
N ASN A 186 2.08 -9.60 -13.63
CA ASN A 186 3.44 -9.81 -14.12
C ASN A 186 3.69 -9.24 -15.53
N LEU A 187 2.64 -9.07 -16.34
CA LEU A 187 2.67 -8.46 -17.67
C LEU A 187 1.80 -7.18 -17.69
N ARG A 188 1.91 -6.38 -16.62
CA ARG A 188 1.02 -5.26 -16.29
C ARG A 188 0.86 -4.24 -17.43
N PHE A 189 1.90 -3.96 -18.20
CA PHE A 189 1.81 -3.00 -19.31
C PHE A 189 1.04 -3.56 -20.50
N ALA A 190 1.20 -4.85 -20.81
CA ALA A 190 0.48 -5.49 -21.91
C ALA A 190 -1.01 -5.64 -21.54
N ALA A 191 -1.28 -6.19 -20.35
CA ALA A 191 -2.65 -6.31 -19.83
C ALA A 191 -3.33 -4.94 -19.68
N GLY A 192 -2.60 -3.94 -19.18
CA GLY A 192 -3.07 -2.56 -19.04
C GLY A 192 -3.39 -1.91 -20.38
N GLY A 193 -2.54 -2.10 -21.38
CA GLY A 193 -2.80 -1.64 -22.75
C GLY A 193 -4.08 -2.21 -23.33
N LEU A 194 -4.34 -3.51 -23.14
CA LEU A 194 -5.59 -4.15 -23.57
C LEU A 194 -6.81 -3.58 -22.80
N TYR A 195 -6.68 -3.42 -21.49
CA TYR A 195 -7.74 -2.89 -20.63
C TYR A 195 -8.17 -1.48 -21.05
N VAL A 196 -7.21 -0.56 -21.19
CA VAL A 196 -7.48 0.84 -21.51
C VAL A 196 -8.15 0.99 -22.86
N ARG A 197 -7.63 0.32 -23.91
CA ARG A 197 -8.21 0.35 -25.27
C ARG A 197 -9.68 -0.08 -25.28
N ARG A 198 -10.08 -0.96 -24.35
CA ARG A 198 -11.42 -1.55 -24.32
C ARG A 198 -12.39 -0.83 -23.38
N TYR A 199 -11.93 -0.37 -22.22
CA TYR A 199 -12.80 0.02 -21.11
C TYR A 199 -12.66 1.48 -20.67
N PHE A 200 -11.65 2.23 -21.11
CA PHE A 200 -11.43 3.60 -20.66
C PHE A 200 -11.64 4.61 -21.80
N SER A 201 -12.27 5.75 -21.49
CA SER A 201 -12.62 6.78 -22.47
C SER A 201 -11.94 8.12 -22.20
N GLU A 202 -11.57 8.83 -23.26
CA GLU A 202 -10.96 10.16 -23.17
C GLU A 202 -11.88 11.19 -22.47
N LYS A 203 -13.20 11.06 -22.65
CA LYS A 203 -14.21 11.87 -21.93
C LYS A 203 -14.06 11.70 -20.41
N SER A 204 -13.92 10.46 -19.93
CA SER A 204 -13.75 10.18 -18.51
C SER A 204 -12.45 10.77 -17.98
N LYS A 205 -11.37 10.68 -18.76
CA LYS A 205 -10.07 11.28 -18.40
C LYS A 205 -10.19 12.79 -18.14
N LYS A 206 -10.77 13.55 -19.06
CA LYS A 206 -10.93 15.01 -18.95
C LYS A 206 -11.76 15.42 -17.73
N LEU A 207 -12.90 14.75 -17.51
CA LEU A 207 -13.77 15.04 -16.36
C LEU A 207 -13.07 14.75 -15.02
N VAL A 208 -12.26 13.70 -14.95
CA VAL A 208 -11.49 13.39 -13.74
C VAL A 208 -10.34 14.39 -13.57
N GLU A 209 -9.67 14.82 -14.64
CA GLU A 209 -8.65 15.87 -14.57
C GLU A 209 -9.21 17.20 -14.05
N GLU A 210 -10.42 17.60 -14.48
CA GLU A 210 -11.13 18.77 -13.94
C GLU A 210 -11.47 18.61 -12.46
N LEU A 211 -11.92 17.43 -12.06
CA LEU A 211 -12.23 17.11 -10.66
C LEU A 211 -10.97 17.17 -9.77
N VAL A 212 -9.84 16.62 -10.24
CA VAL A 212 -8.56 16.71 -9.52
C VAL A 212 -8.10 18.17 -9.40
N ALA A 213 -8.26 18.97 -10.45
CA ALA A 213 -7.88 20.38 -10.40
C ALA A 213 -8.68 21.16 -9.34
N ASN A 214 -10.00 20.91 -9.25
CA ASN A 214 -10.85 21.53 -8.23
C ASN A 214 -10.46 21.10 -6.80
N LEU A 215 -10.14 19.81 -6.61
CA LEU A 215 -9.67 19.27 -5.32
C LEU A 215 -8.33 19.89 -4.90
N ASN A 216 -7.32 19.88 -5.78
CA ASN A 216 -6.03 20.53 -5.52
C ASN A 216 -6.18 22.00 -5.11
N GLU A 217 -7.05 22.76 -5.80
CA GLU A 217 -7.32 24.15 -5.44
C GLU A 217 -7.98 24.25 -4.05
N THR A 218 -8.94 23.38 -3.75
CA THR A 218 -9.62 23.30 -2.46
C THR A 218 -8.64 22.95 -1.33
N PHE A 219 -7.73 22.01 -1.55
CA PHE A 219 -6.69 21.67 -0.58
C PHE A 219 -5.75 22.85 -0.30
N LEU A 220 -5.34 23.59 -1.33
CA LEU A 220 -4.56 24.83 -1.15
C LEU A 220 -5.30 25.87 -0.31
N GLU A 221 -6.62 25.97 -0.44
CA GLU A 221 -7.44 26.83 0.42
C GLU A 221 -7.51 26.32 1.85
N MET A 222 -7.66 25.00 2.06
CA MET A 222 -7.61 24.37 3.38
C MET A 222 -6.29 24.66 4.10
N VAL A 223 -5.15 24.47 3.41
CA VAL A 223 -3.81 24.77 3.96
C VAL A 223 -3.66 26.25 4.34
N LYS A 224 -4.30 27.19 3.62
CA LYS A 224 -4.27 28.62 4.01
C LYS A 224 -5.03 28.86 5.33
N GLN A 225 -6.11 28.12 5.56
CA GLN A 225 -7.03 28.31 6.67
C GLN A 225 -6.61 27.60 7.97
N VAL A 226 -5.67 26.65 7.92
CA VAL A 226 -5.21 25.99 9.16
C VAL A 226 -4.55 26.99 10.11
N GLY A 227 -5.07 27.04 11.34
CA GLY A 227 -4.60 27.96 12.39
C GLY A 227 -3.47 27.42 13.27
N TRP A 228 -3.06 26.17 13.06
CA TRP A 228 -2.08 25.47 13.89
C TRP A 228 -0.66 25.45 13.31
N MET A 229 -0.49 25.96 12.09
CA MET A 229 0.76 25.97 11.34
C MET A 229 1.31 27.39 11.24
N ASP A 230 2.61 27.57 11.49
CA ASP A 230 3.30 28.84 11.29
C ASP A 230 3.35 29.25 9.79
N GLU A 231 3.49 30.55 9.54
CA GLU A 231 3.43 31.09 8.16
C GLU A 231 4.57 30.60 7.24
N ASN A 232 5.73 30.23 7.79
CA ASN A 232 6.82 29.70 6.97
C ASN A 232 6.56 28.26 6.56
N THR A 233 6.19 27.39 7.51
CA THR A 233 5.81 26.01 7.19
C THR A 233 4.59 25.96 6.28
N LYS A 234 3.63 26.88 6.46
CA LYS A 234 2.46 27.02 5.57
C LYS A 234 2.85 27.35 4.13
N ARG A 235 3.84 28.24 3.93
CA ARG A 235 4.36 28.54 2.59
C ARG A 235 4.99 27.32 1.93
N GLU A 236 5.77 26.54 2.67
CA GLU A 236 6.37 25.30 2.17
C GLU A 236 5.31 24.24 1.86
N ALA A 237 4.29 24.10 2.71
CA ALA A 237 3.17 23.18 2.48
C ALA A 237 2.38 23.54 1.22
N LEU A 238 2.09 24.83 1.00
CA LEU A 238 1.48 25.34 -0.24
C LEU A 238 2.38 25.06 -1.45
N GLY A 239 3.70 25.26 -1.31
CA GLY A 239 4.66 24.97 -2.36
C GLY A 239 4.71 23.48 -2.73
N LYS A 240 4.59 22.58 -1.74
CA LYS A 240 4.51 21.14 -1.95
C LYS A 240 3.22 20.73 -2.65
N ALA A 241 2.08 21.20 -2.15
CA ALA A 241 0.76 20.91 -2.73
C ALA A 241 0.67 21.41 -4.19
N ALA A 242 1.16 22.62 -4.45
CA ALA A 242 1.18 23.18 -5.81
C ALA A 242 2.15 22.45 -6.77
N ALA A 243 3.18 21.79 -6.23
CA ALA A 243 4.13 20.99 -7.01
C ALA A 243 3.68 19.53 -7.19
N MET A 244 2.54 19.14 -6.61
CA MET A 244 2.08 17.74 -6.64
C MET A 244 1.71 17.33 -8.07
N GLY A 245 2.38 16.29 -8.59
CA GLY A 245 2.07 15.72 -9.90
C GLY A 245 0.72 14.99 -9.88
N THR A 246 0.03 14.94 -11.02
CA THR A 246 -1.22 14.19 -11.18
C THR A 246 -1.14 13.29 -12.41
N TYR A 247 -1.48 12.02 -12.25
CA TYR A 247 -1.50 11.03 -13.34
C TYR A 247 -2.86 10.33 -13.41
N VAL A 248 -3.66 10.68 -14.42
CA VAL A 248 -5.04 10.18 -14.59
C VAL A 248 -5.15 9.13 -15.69
N GLY A 249 -5.72 7.98 -15.34
CA GLY A 249 -6.05 6.88 -16.23
C GLY A 249 -4.83 6.07 -16.66
N TYR A 250 -4.13 6.56 -17.68
CA TYR A 250 -3.03 5.85 -18.34
C TYR A 250 -2.08 6.80 -19.08
N GLN A 251 -0.85 6.31 -19.32
CA GLN A 251 0.18 6.95 -20.14
C GLN A 251 0.03 6.53 -21.61
N GLN A 252 0.24 7.45 -22.55
CA GLN A 252 -0.04 7.22 -23.98
C GLN A 252 0.76 6.06 -24.57
N GLU A 253 1.93 5.76 -24.02
CA GLU A 253 2.79 4.63 -24.38
C GLU A 253 2.10 3.27 -24.25
N LEU A 254 1.14 3.13 -23.35
CA LEU A 254 0.39 1.87 -23.19
C LEU A 254 -0.54 1.56 -24.37
N THR A 255 -0.82 2.57 -25.20
CA THR A 255 -1.59 2.42 -26.44
C THR A 255 -0.72 2.35 -27.70
N ASP A 256 0.59 2.37 -27.54
CA ASP A 256 1.57 2.27 -28.61
C ASP A 256 2.16 0.85 -28.67
N ASP A 257 1.84 0.12 -29.74
CA ASP A 257 2.22 -1.28 -29.92
C ASP A 257 3.74 -1.44 -30.08
N GLU A 258 4.43 -0.46 -30.69
CA GLU A 258 5.88 -0.51 -30.90
C GLU A 258 6.61 -0.35 -29.56
N LYS A 259 6.19 0.62 -28.74
CA LYS A 259 6.77 0.84 -27.40
C LYS A 259 6.55 -0.36 -26.49
N LEU A 260 5.35 -0.94 -26.49
CA LEU A 260 5.07 -2.16 -25.71
C LEU A 260 5.90 -3.35 -26.20
N THR A 261 5.98 -3.57 -27.51
CA THR A 261 6.78 -4.67 -28.08
C THR A 261 8.26 -4.50 -27.73
N ASN A 262 8.80 -3.29 -27.84
CA ASN A 262 10.18 -3.00 -27.49
C ASN A 262 10.47 -3.23 -25.99
N TYR A 263 9.55 -2.83 -25.10
CA TYR A 263 9.66 -3.08 -23.67
C TYR A 263 9.81 -4.58 -23.35
N TYR A 264 9.01 -5.43 -24.00
CA TYR A 264 9.05 -6.89 -23.79
C TYR A 264 10.07 -7.63 -24.67
N SER A 265 10.91 -6.94 -25.45
CA SER A 265 11.82 -7.57 -26.42
C SER A 265 12.83 -8.55 -25.81
N LYS A 266 13.20 -8.35 -24.54
CA LYS A 266 14.11 -9.24 -23.79
C LYS A 266 13.40 -10.42 -23.12
N LEU A 267 12.07 -10.44 -23.10
CA LEU A 267 11.29 -11.57 -22.60
C LEU A 267 11.17 -12.64 -23.69
N ASN A 268 12.10 -13.59 -23.71
CA ASN A 268 12.08 -14.72 -24.62
C ASN A 268 11.85 -16.03 -23.86
N THR A 269 10.77 -16.73 -24.17
CA THR A 269 10.52 -18.09 -23.66
C THR A 269 9.75 -18.91 -24.68
N THR A 270 10.21 -20.14 -24.91
CA THR A 270 9.51 -21.18 -25.68
C THR A 270 9.06 -22.33 -24.78
N ALA A 271 9.05 -22.10 -23.47
CA ALA A 271 8.74 -23.13 -22.49
C ALA A 271 7.25 -23.49 -22.51
N ASP A 272 6.94 -24.78 -22.50
CA ASP A 272 5.58 -25.29 -22.35
C ASP A 272 5.17 -25.45 -20.87
N SER A 273 6.14 -25.42 -19.94
CA SER A 273 5.90 -25.53 -18.50
C SER A 273 5.46 -24.20 -17.89
N PHE A 274 4.34 -24.21 -17.17
CA PHE A 274 3.82 -23.03 -16.48
C PHE A 274 4.81 -22.44 -15.46
N LEU A 275 5.58 -23.29 -14.78
CA LEU A 275 6.62 -22.85 -13.84
C LEU A 275 7.77 -22.15 -14.58
N GLU A 276 8.23 -22.71 -15.69
CA GLU A 276 9.33 -22.12 -16.48
C GLU A 276 8.94 -20.79 -17.10
N VAL A 277 7.71 -20.66 -17.61
CA VAL A 277 7.17 -19.37 -18.06
C VAL A 277 7.12 -18.36 -16.92
N GLY A 278 6.64 -18.75 -15.74
CA GLY A 278 6.63 -17.89 -14.54
C GLY A 278 8.03 -17.43 -14.13
N MET A 279 9.02 -18.33 -14.15
CA MET A 279 10.42 -18.02 -13.86
C MET A 279 11.02 -17.06 -14.91
N ALA A 280 10.74 -17.26 -16.20
CA ALA A 280 11.21 -16.39 -17.27
C ALA A 280 10.66 -14.96 -17.12
N VAL A 281 9.36 -14.82 -16.83
CA VAL A 281 8.73 -13.52 -16.60
C VAL A 281 9.30 -12.86 -15.34
N ARG A 282 9.51 -13.62 -14.26
CA ARG A 282 10.13 -13.08 -13.04
C ARG A 282 11.55 -12.59 -13.31
N LYS A 283 12.37 -13.39 -14.02
CA LYS A 283 13.73 -12.99 -14.39
C LYS A 283 13.73 -11.72 -15.23
N PHE A 284 12.89 -11.63 -16.26
CA PHE A 284 12.75 -10.41 -17.06
C PHE A 284 12.42 -9.18 -16.21
N SER A 285 11.50 -9.32 -15.23
CA SER A 285 11.16 -8.21 -14.34
C SER A 285 12.33 -7.79 -13.44
N GLU A 286 13.11 -8.73 -12.90
CA GLU A 286 14.27 -8.41 -12.08
C GLU A 286 15.37 -7.77 -12.92
N ASP A 287 15.69 -8.33 -14.08
CA ASP A 287 16.71 -7.80 -14.99
C ASP A 287 16.40 -6.32 -15.34
N ASN A 288 15.14 -5.98 -15.65
CA ASN A 288 14.72 -4.60 -15.89
C ASN A 288 14.92 -3.69 -14.67
N ASN A 289 14.59 -4.15 -13.45
CA ASN A 289 14.80 -3.36 -12.23
C ASN A 289 16.29 -3.05 -12.00
N PHE A 290 17.19 -3.99 -12.33
CA PHE A 290 18.63 -3.79 -12.21
C PHE A 290 19.21 -2.91 -13.32
N GLU A 291 18.64 -2.94 -14.53
CA GLU A 291 18.99 -2.00 -15.59
C GLU A 291 18.62 -0.55 -15.21
N GLU A 292 17.46 -0.34 -14.59
CA GLU A 292 17.02 0.97 -14.11
C GLU A 292 17.97 1.56 -13.05
N LEU A 293 18.60 0.72 -12.22
CA LEU A 293 19.60 1.16 -11.23
C LEU A 293 20.81 1.89 -11.85
N GLN A 294 21.13 1.59 -13.11
CA GLN A 294 22.26 2.21 -13.82
C GLN A 294 21.88 3.51 -14.54
N GLN A 295 20.59 3.87 -14.54
CA GLN A 295 20.07 5.03 -15.24
C GLN A 295 19.69 6.14 -14.25
N PRO A 296 19.78 7.42 -14.65
CA PRO A 296 19.22 8.49 -13.84
C PRO A 296 17.70 8.30 -13.71
N PHE A 297 17.18 8.52 -12.50
CA PHE A 297 15.74 8.48 -12.28
C PHE A 297 15.02 9.53 -13.15
N ASN A 298 13.99 9.10 -13.87
CA ASN A 298 13.14 9.97 -14.67
C ASN A 298 11.68 9.76 -14.26
N SER A 299 11.14 10.73 -13.53
CA SER A 299 9.76 10.70 -13.00
C SER A 299 8.67 10.69 -14.07
N SER A 300 9.02 11.04 -15.32
CA SER A 300 8.10 11.01 -16.47
C SER A 300 8.09 9.66 -17.19
N MET A 301 8.86 8.67 -16.74
CA MET A 301 8.87 7.35 -17.37
C MET A 301 7.53 6.64 -17.18
N TRP A 302 6.90 6.28 -18.29
CA TRP A 302 5.61 5.60 -18.30
C TRP A 302 5.62 4.25 -17.58
N ILE A 303 6.79 3.59 -17.50
CA ILE A 303 6.94 2.30 -16.81
C ILE A 303 6.78 2.41 -15.29
N ASN A 304 6.94 3.61 -14.72
CA ASN A 304 6.69 3.87 -13.30
C ASN A 304 5.20 3.70 -12.95
N ARG A 305 4.30 3.64 -13.96
CA ARG A 305 2.83 3.66 -13.80
C ARG A 305 2.15 2.50 -14.52
N GLY A 306 2.66 1.29 -14.30
CA GLY A 306 2.21 0.10 -15.01
C GLY A 306 0.87 -0.50 -14.56
N PHE A 307 0.35 -0.15 -13.38
CA PHE A 307 -0.84 -0.78 -12.79
C PHE A 307 -2.16 -0.12 -13.20
N VAL A 308 -2.32 0.23 -14.49
CA VAL A 308 -3.50 1.00 -14.96
C VAL A 308 -4.83 0.26 -14.85
N ALA A 309 -4.81 -1.08 -14.80
CA ALA A 309 -6.01 -1.91 -14.62
C ALA A 309 -6.31 -2.22 -13.14
N SER A 310 -5.61 -1.58 -12.20
CA SER A 310 -5.86 -1.72 -10.76
C SER A 310 -7.08 -0.89 -10.32
N VAL A 311 -7.89 -1.43 -9.41
CA VAL A 311 -9.00 -0.71 -8.78
C VAL A 311 -8.50 -0.15 -7.46
N ASP A 312 -7.72 0.92 -7.55
CA ASP A 312 -7.03 1.54 -6.42
C ASP A 312 -6.57 2.96 -6.79
N ALA A 313 -6.11 3.73 -5.80
CA ALA A 313 -5.45 5.02 -5.98
C ALA A 313 -4.18 5.06 -5.13
N TYR A 314 -3.21 5.90 -5.51
CA TYR A 314 -1.91 5.94 -4.84
C TYR A 314 -1.32 7.34 -4.79
N TYR A 315 -0.67 7.65 -3.67
CA TYR A 315 0.26 8.75 -3.53
C TYR A 315 1.71 8.25 -3.47
N SER A 316 2.57 8.82 -4.31
CA SER A 316 4.02 8.55 -4.30
C SER A 316 4.75 9.68 -3.59
N MET A 317 5.29 9.42 -2.41
CA MET A 317 6.07 10.40 -1.64
C MET A 317 7.35 10.84 -2.37
N LEU A 318 8.02 9.89 -3.04
CA LEU A 318 9.27 10.13 -3.77
C LEU A 318 9.09 10.94 -5.05
N GLU A 319 7.90 10.88 -5.66
CA GLU A 319 7.58 11.66 -6.85
C GLU A 319 6.71 12.89 -6.55
N ASN A 320 6.29 13.06 -5.28
CA ASN A 320 5.26 14.00 -4.85
C ASN A 320 4.07 13.98 -5.83
N SER A 321 3.44 12.81 -6.03
CA SER A 321 2.42 12.68 -7.07
C SER A 321 1.27 11.74 -6.74
N LEU A 322 0.09 12.13 -7.22
CA LEU A 322 -1.15 11.38 -7.25
C LEU A 322 -1.23 10.49 -8.50
N GLN A 323 -1.62 9.23 -8.32
CA GLN A 323 -1.84 8.28 -9.40
C GLN A 323 -3.25 7.69 -9.32
N LEU A 324 -4.03 7.88 -10.40
CA LEU A 324 -5.39 7.38 -10.55
C LEU A 324 -5.47 6.42 -11.75
N PRO A 325 -5.17 5.13 -11.57
CA PRO A 325 -5.34 4.10 -12.60
C PRO A 325 -6.71 4.14 -13.30
N ALA A 326 -6.76 3.79 -14.59
CA ALA A 326 -8.03 3.65 -15.31
C ALA A 326 -9.00 2.66 -14.65
N GLY A 327 -8.48 1.66 -13.92
CA GLY A 327 -9.26 0.67 -13.20
C GLY A 327 -10.09 1.22 -12.04
N ILE A 328 -9.68 2.30 -11.34
CA ILE A 328 -10.54 2.91 -10.30
C ILE A 328 -11.60 3.85 -10.90
N LEU A 329 -11.38 4.37 -12.10
CA LEU A 329 -12.25 5.36 -12.76
C LEU A 329 -13.50 4.74 -13.40
N GLN A 330 -14.21 3.92 -12.63
CA GLN A 330 -15.45 3.24 -12.98
C GLN A 330 -16.42 3.20 -11.80
N SER A 331 -17.65 2.74 -12.02
CA SER A 331 -18.64 2.60 -10.95
C SER A 331 -18.16 1.61 -9.87
N PRO A 332 -18.34 1.90 -8.56
CA PRO A 332 -19.08 3.02 -7.99
C PRO A 332 -18.27 4.31 -7.75
N PHE A 333 -16.96 4.34 -8.04
CA PHE A 333 -16.11 5.49 -7.81
C PHE A 333 -16.36 6.64 -8.78
N PHE A 334 -16.52 6.35 -10.07
CA PHE A 334 -16.72 7.39 -11.08
C PHE A 334 -17.68 6.95 -12.19
N SER A 335 -18.47 7.90 -12.67
CA SER A 335 -19.15 7.81 -13.97
C SER A 335 -19.34 9.21 -14.53
N ALA A 336 -19.08 9.37 -15.82
CA ALA A 336 -19.31 10.61 -16.55
C ALA A 336 -20.81 10.95 -16.71
N ASP A 337 -21.69 9.99 -16.45
CA ASP A 337 -23.13 10.09 -16.75
C ASP A 337 -23.99 10.02 -15.48
N ARG A 338 -23.45 10.47 -14.33
CA ARG A 338 -24.19 10.59 -13.07
C ARG A 338 -23.93 11.96 -12.41
N PRO A 339 -24.80 12.41 -11.48
CA PRO A 339 -24.63 13.70 -10.81
C PRO A 339 -23.29 13.82 -10.07
N SER A 340 -22.72 15.03 -10.09
CA SER A 340 -21.40 15.33 -9.51
C SER A 340 -21.34 15.06 -8.02
N TYR A 341 -22.40 15.29 -7.24
CA TYR A 341 -22.40 14.98 -5.80
C TYR A 341 -22.05 13.51 -5.49
N LEU A 342 -22.37 12.57 -6.39
CA LEU A 342 -21.96 11.17 -6.23
C LEU A 342 -20.47 10.99 -6.54
N ASN A 343 -19.97 11.64 -7.60
CA ASN A 343 -18.55 11.60 -7.99
C ASN A 343 -17.66 12.25 -6.93
N TYR A 344 -17.98 13.45 -6.45
CA TYR A 344 -17.26 14.08 -5.34
C TYR A 344 -17.30 13.23 -4.08
N GLY A 345 -18.46 12.67 -3.72
CA GLY A 345 -18.57 11.78 -2.56
C GLY A 345 -17.84 10.45 -2.71
N SER A 346 -17.39 10.08 -3.90
CA SER A 346 -16.71 8.80 -4.15
C SER A 346 -15.29 8.97 -4.69
N ILE A 347 -15.08 9.11 -6.00
CA ILE A 347 -13.72 9.35 -6.53
C ILE A 347 -13.12 10.65 -5.98
N GLY A 348 -13.93 11.67 -5.69
CA GLY A 348 -13.43 12.89 -5.08
C GLY A 348 -12.92 12.68 -3.66
N PHE A 349 -13.58 11.82 -2.88
CA PHE A 349 -13.07 11.39 -1.58
C PHE A 349 -11.73 10.64 -1.74
N ALA A 350 -11.64 9.68 -2.65
CA ALA A 350 -10.39 8.96 -2.91
C ALA A 350 -9.25 9.92 -3.35
N ILE A 351 -9.53 10.90 -4.20
CA ILE A 351 -8.52 11.87 -4.64
C ILE A 351 -8.06 12.76 -3.48
N GLY A 352 -8.97 13.31 -2.69
CA GLY A 352 -8.58 14.11 -1.52
C GLY A 352 -7.82 13.29 -0.47
N HIS A 353 -8.12 11.99 -0.36
CA HIS A 353 -7.38 11.07 0.49
C HIS A 353 -5.92 10.97 0.05
N GLU A 354 -5.67 10.73 -1.24
CA GLU A 354 -4.31 10.68 -1.78
C GLU A 354 -3.58 12.04 -1.75
N ILE A 355 -4.27 13.17 -1.94
CA ILE A 355 -3.67 14.50 -1.76
C ILE A 355 -3.21 14.67 -0.31
N THR A 356 -4.05 14.24 0.64
CA THR A 356 -3.75 14.32 2.06
C THR A 356 -2.57 13.42 2.47
N HIS A 357 -2.33 12.29 1.80
CA HIS A 357 -1.12 11.48 2.01
C HIS A 357 0.18 12.25 1.75
N GLY A 358 0.16 13.34 0.99
CA GLY A 358 1.30 14.27 0.91
C GLY A 358 1.64 14.95 2.23
N PHE A 359 0.77 14.89 3.23
CA PHE A 359 0.84 15.68 4.45
C PHE A 359 0.39 14.89 5.70
N ASP A 360 0.28 13.57 5.62
CA ASP A 360 0.05 12.70 6.78
C ASP A 360 1.33 12.56 7.63
N ASP A 361 1.36 11.59 8.55
CA ASP A 361 2.49 11.38 9.45
C ASP A 361 3.79 10.96 8.74
N GLU A 362 3.71 10.28 7.59
CA GLU A 362 4.86 9.88 6.77
C GLU A 362 5.15 10.91 5.66
N GLY A 363 4.15 11.25 4.87
CA GLY A 363 4.26 12.13 3.72
C GLY A 363 4.75 13.53 4.08
N ARG A 364 4.42 14.06 5.27
CA ARG A 364 4.98 15.34 5.74
C ARG A 364 6.50 15.33 5.86
N GLN A 365 7.12 14.17 5.99
CA GLN A 365 8.58 14.02 6.15
C GLN A 365 9.33 14.10 4.81
N TYR A 366 8.59 14.22 3.70
CA TYR A 366 9.13 14.43 2.36
C TYR A 366 8.86 15.85 1.87
N SER A 367 9.86 16.51 1.29
CA SER A 367 9.70 17.83 0.66
C SER A 367 9.04 17.74 -0.72
N LYS A 368 8.82 18.90 -1.36
CA LYS A 368 8.14 19.02 -2.67
C LYS A 368 8.80 18.27 -3.84
N ASP A 369 10.08 17.94 -3.70
CA ASP A 369 10.92 17.20 -4.64
C ASP A 369 11.04 15.71 -4.29
N GLY A 370 10.32 15.25 -3.26
CA GLY A 370 10.36 13.85 -2.82
C GLY A 370 11.58 13.47 -1.99
N SER A 371 12.37 14.44 -1.54
CA SER A 371 13.50 14.22 -0.63
C SER A 371 13.02 14.06 0.81
N ALA A 372 13.47 13.02 1.52
CA ALA A 372 13.25 12.88 2.96
C ALA A 372 14.01 14.01 3.68
N LYS A 373 13.28 14.98 4.21
CA LYS A 373 13.85 16.18 4.85
C LYS A 373 12.89 16.71 5.88
N ASP A 374 13.44 17.14 7.01
CA ASP A 374 12.70 17.92 7.98
C ASP A 374 12.58 19.39 7.54
N TRP A 375 11.38 19.79 7.10
CA TRP A 375 11.09 21.14 6.61
C TRP A 375 10.06 21.89 7.47
N TRP A 376 9.65 21.31 8.60
CA TRP A 376 8.66 21.91 9.51
C TRP A 376 9.34 22.59 10.69
N ALA A 377 8.82 23.75 11.10
CA ALA A 377 9.23 24.34 12.38
C ALA A 377 8.75 23.47 13.56
N GLU A 378 9.52 23.45 14.64
CA GLU A 378 9.29 22.56 15.79
C GLU A 378 7.91 22.76 16.44
N ASN A 379 7.46 24.01 16.55
CA ASN A 379 6.12 24.32 17.07
C ASN A 379 5.00 23.77 16.18
N THR A 380 5.16 23.81 14.85
CA THR A 380 4.19 23.24 13.90
C THR A 380 4.17 21.71 13.99
N LYS A 381 5.34 21.05 14.16
CA LYS A 381 5.38 19.61 14.40
C LYS A 381 4.65 19.22 15.67
N GLN A 382 4.90 19.94 16.76
CA GLN A 382 4.25 19.66 18.05
C GLN A 382 2.73 19.81 17.92
N ALA A 383 2.25 20.87 17.26
CA ALA A 383 0.83 21.07 17.01
C ALA A 383 0.21 19.96 16.13
N PHE A 384 0.95 19.44 15.14
CA PHE A 384 0.50 18.30 14.35
C PHE A 384 0.45 17.01 15.16
N ILE A 385 1.46 16.74 15.99
CA ILE A 385 1.49 15.57 16.87
C ILE A 385 0.27 15.60 17.80
N GLU A 386 -0.06 16.75 18.39
CA GLU A 386 -1.24 16.92 19.24
C GLU A 386 -2.56 16.63 18.49
N LYS A 387 -2.65 17.05 17.23
CA LYS A 387 -3.83 16.79 16.39
C LYS A 387 -3.93 15.35 15.94
N ALA A 388 -2.81 14.75 15.56
CA ALA A 388 -2.68 13.34 15.22
C ALA A 388 -3.04 12.45 16.42
N GLN A 389 -2.65 12.85 17.64
CA GLN A 389 -3.00 12.14 18.86
C GLN A 389 -4.51 12.03 19.06
N CYS A 390 -5.29 13.07 18.72
CA CYS A 390 -6.75 12.98 18.74
C CYS A 390 -7.27 11.83 17.85
N ILE A 391 -6.71 11.68 16.65
CA ILE A 391 -7.09 10.62 15.71
C ILE A 391 -6.65 9.25 16.25
N ILE A 392 -5.43 9.12 16.78
CA ILE A 392 -4.95 7.90 17.44
C ILE A 392 -5.93 7.48 18.54
N ASP A 393 -6.27 8.39 19.46
CA ASP A 393 -7.15 8.11 20.58
C ASP A 393 -8.57 7.77 20.13
N GLN A 394 -9.08 8.47 19.11
CA GLN A 394 -10.40 8.19 18.56
C GLN A 394 -10.48 6.79 17.97
N TYR A 395 -9.52 6.40 17.13
CA TYR A 395 -9.55 5.11 16.46
C TYR A 395 -9.16 3.97 17.40
N GLY A 396 -8.23 4.19 18.33
CA GLY A 396 -7.88 3.24 19.39
C GLY A 396 -9.05 2.89 20.32
N ASN A 397 -10.03 3.79 20.44
CA ASN A 397 -11.26 3.56 21.20
C ASN A 397 -12.37 2.84 20.41
N PHE A 398 -12.17 2.54 19.12
CA PHE A 398 -13.12 1.74 18.37
C PHE A 398 -12.95 0.24 18.64
N THR A 399 -13.97 -0.37 19.23
CA THR A 399 -14.08 -1.83 19.37
C THR A 399 -14.76 -2.45 18.15
N VAL A 400 -14.14 -3.50 17.60
CA VAL A 400 -14.70 -4.36 16.55
C VAL A 400 -15.41 -5.53 17.22
N PRO A 401 -16.75 -5.49 17.33
CA PRO A 401 -17.51 -6.46 18.13
C PRO A 401 -17.41 -7.89 17.61
N GLU A 402 -17.18 -8.08 16.30
CA GLU A 402 -17.10 -9.38 15.65
C GLU A 402 -15.93 -10.23 16.16
N VAL A 403 -14.86 -9.60 16.66
CA VAL A 403 -13.67 -10.27 17.24
C VAL A 403 -13.29 -9.75 18.62
N ASN A 404 -14.08 -8.84 19.20
CA ASN A 404 -13.85 -8.20 20.49
C ASN A 404 -12.43 -7.62 20.65
N LYS A 405 -11.94 -6.92 19.62
CA LYS A 405 -10.65 -6.21 19.63
C LYS A 405 -10.81 -4.75 19.31
N ASN A 406 -9.95 -3.92 19.86
CA ASN A 406 -9.85 -2.52 19.47
C ASN A 406 -8.96 -2.35 18.24
N LEU A 407 -9.20 -1.30 17.46
CA LEU A 407 -8.27 -0.92 16.39
C LEU A 407 -6.97 -0.38 16.98
N ASN A 408 -5.89 -0.45 16.21
CA ASN A 408 -4.64 0.22 16.53
C ASN A 408 -4.63 1.61 15.87
N GLY A 409 -4.89 2.65 16.67
CA GLY A 409 -4.92 4.04 16.20
C GLY A 409 -3.57 4.56 15.69
N VAL A 410 -2.45 3.95 16.12
CA VAL A 410 -1.09 4.32 15.68
C VAL A 410 -0.80 3.72 14.30
N ILE A 411 -1.02 2.41 14.13
CA ILE A 411 -0.81 1.74 12.84
C ILE A 411 -1.70 2.32 11.74
N THR A 412 -2.90 2.77 12.10
CA THR A 412 -3.88 3.29 11.14
C THR A 412 -3.81 4.81 10.93
N LEU A 413 -2.84 5.49 11.55
CA LEU A 413 -2.82 6.95 11.64
C LEU A 413 -2.82 7.64 10.27
N GLY A 414 -1.88 7.32 9.39
CA GLY A 414 -1.76 7.97 8.08
C GLY A 414 -3.04 7.86 7.26
N GLU A 415 -3.58 6.65 7.17
CA GLU A 415 -4.84 6.36 6.50
C GLU A 415 -6.04 7.09 7.12
N ASN A 416 -6.07 7.21 8.45
CA ASN A 416 -7.13 7.92 9.14
C ASN A 416 -7.00 9.44 8.94
N ILE A 417 -5.79 10.00 8.90
CA ILE A 417 -5.54 11.41 8.56
C ILE A 417 -6.03 11.66 7.13
N ALA A 418 -5.64 10.80 6.19
CA ALA A 418 -6.00 10.88 4.79
C ALA A 418 -7.52 10.76 4.58
N ASP A 419 -8.20 9.84 5.27
CA ASP A 419 -9.66 9.72 5.25
C ASP A 419 -10.37 10.99 5.76
N ASN A 420 -9.87 11.58 6.86
CA ASN A 420 -10.48 12.76 7.47
C ASN A 420 -10.27 14.02 6.61
N GLY A 421 -9.05 14.21 6.09
CA GLY A 421 -8.73 15.31 5.19
C GLY A 421 -9.47 15.18 3.87
N GLY A 422 -9.40 14.00 3.24
CA GLY A 422 -9.94 13.76 1.91
C GLY A 422 -11.46 13.91 1.82
N ILE A 423 -12.22 13.46 2.82
CA ILE A 423 -13.68 13.63 2.78
C ILE A 423 -14.09 15.10 3.00
N ARG A 424 -13.33 15.83 3.82
CA ARG A 424 -13.56 17.26 4.06
C ARG A 424 -13.26 18.06 2.79
N GLU A 425 -12.12 17.80 2.16
CA GLU A 425 -11.71 18.39 0.90
C GLU A 425 -12.74 18.12 -0.20
N ALA A 426 -13.17 16.86 -0.34
CA ALA A 426 -14.16 16.48 -1.34
C ALA A 426 -15.51 17.17 -1.15
N TYR A 427 -15.94 17.36 0.10
CA TYR A 427 -17.18 18.08 0.39
C TYR A 427 -17.06 19.57 0.08
N LEU A 428 -15.96 20.21 0.47
CA LEU A 428 -15.71 21.63 0.17
C LEU A 428 -15.59 21.88 -1.34
N ALA A 429 -14.91 21.00 -2.06
CA ALA A 429 -14.80 21.06 -3.52
C ALA A 429 -16.16 20.89 -4.21
N TYR A 430 -17.04 20.04 -3.66
CA TYR A 430 -18.42 19.91 -4.13
C TYR A 430 -19.24 21.20 -3.89
N GLU A 431 -19.12 21.83 -2.72
CA GLU A 431 -19.80 23.11 -2.48
C GLU A 431 -19.33 24.19 -3.47
N LYS A 432 -18.02 24.27 -3.73
CA LYS A 432 -17.46 25.18 -4.75
C LYS A 432 -17.96 24.86 -6.15
N PHE A 433 -18.12 23.57 -6.49
CA PHE A 433 -18.74 23.16 -7.74
C PHE A 433 -20.18 23.69 -7.84
N VAL A 434 -20.98 23.57 -6.78
CA VAL A 434 -22.37 24.06 -6.72
C VAL A 434 -22.43 25.58 -6.80
N GLU A 435 -21.51 26.30 -6.16
CA GLU A 435 -21.42 27.77 -6.28
C GLU A 435 -21.19 28.23 -7.72
N ASN A 436 -20.37 27.48 -8.47
CA ASN A 436 -20.01 27.82 -9.85
C ASN A 436 -21.02 27.34 -10.90
N HIS A 437 -21.71 26.22 -10.67
CA HIS A 437 -22.56 25.56 -11.67
C HIS A 437 -24.05 25.51 -11.29
N GLY A 438 -24.39 25.87 -10.06
CA GLY A 438 -25.72 25.70 -9.49
C GLY A 438 -25.99 24.29 -8.98
N GLU A 439 -27.15 24.13 -8.34
CA GLU A 439 -27.60 22.85 -7.81
C GLU A 439 -28.03 21.90 -8.93
N GLU A 440 -27.48 20.68 -8.92
CA GLU A 440 -27.88 19.62 -9.84
C GLU A 440 -29.26 19.04 -9.48
N LEU A 441 -29.90 18.40 -10.47
CA LEU A 441 -31.13 17.65 -10.24
C LEU A 441 -30.89 16.47 -9.30
N ARG A 442 -31.84 16.26 -8.39
CA ARG A 442 -31.82 15.12 -7.47
C ARG A 442 -32.18 13.83 -8.19
N LEU A 443 -31.61 12.72 -7.73
CA LEU A 443 -32.05 11.39 -8.16
C LEU A 443 -33.55 11.20 -7.84
N PRO A 444 -34.35 10.71 -8.80
CA PRO A 444 -35.77 10.48 -8.58
C PRO A 444 -36.00 9.40 -7.52
N ASN A 445 -37.11 9.49 -6.81
CA ASN A 445 -37.57 8.51 -5.81
C ASN A 445 -36.67 8.32 -4.57
N LEU A 446 -35.63 9.15 -4.38
CA LEU A 446 -34.85 9.20 -3.15
C LEU A 446 -35.28 10.39 -2.28
N LYS A 447 -35.40 10.16 -0.96
CA LYS A 447 -35.79 11.18 0.03
C LYS A 447 -34.60 12.00 0.55
N TYR A 448 -33.51 12.05 -0.19
CA TYR A 448 -32.25 12.67 0.23
C TYR A 448 -31.93 13.89 -0.64
N SER A 449 -31.31 14.92 -0.04
CA SER A 449 -30.73 16.04 -0.78
C SER A 449 -29.44 15.61 -1.51
N SER A 450 -28.96 16.43 -2.44
CA SER A 450 -27.68 16.21 -3.14
C SER A 450 -26.51 16.08 -2.15
N ARG A 451 -26.46 16.95 -1.13
CA ARG A 451 -25.49 16.88 -0.02
C ARG A 451 -25.61 15.60 0.81
N GLN A 452 -26.82 15.15 1.12
CA GLN A 452 -27.00 13.86 1.82
C GLN A 452 -26.58 12.67 0.94
N LEU A 453 -26.81 12.74 -0.37
CA LEU A 453 -26.38 11.72 -1.32
C LEU A 453 -24.85 11.70 -1.52
N PHE A 454 -24.15 12.82 -1.37
CA PHE A 454 -22.69 12.85 -1.29
C PHE A 454 -22.19 11.93 -0.15
N TRP A 455 -22.72 12.11 1.06
CA TRP A 455 -22.31 11.31 2.22
C TRP A 455 -22.69 9.83 2.10
N ILE A 456 -23.85 9.55 1.51
CA ILE A 456 -24.28 8.16 1.22
C ILE A 456 -23.35 7.52 0.18
N SER A 457 -22.95 8.27 -0.86
CA SER A 457 -21.97 7.81 -1.85
C SER A 457 -20.63 7.45 -1.18
N ALA A 458 -20.13 8.34 -0.31
CA ALA A 458 -18.89 8.13 0.46
C ALA A 458 -18.96 6.89 1.34
N ALA A 459 -20.07 6.71 2.08
CA ALA A 459 -20.25 5.55 2.93
C ALA A 459 -20.32 4.23 2.14
N ASN A 460 -20.95 4.25 0.96
CA ASN A 460 -21.16 3.06 0.14
C ASN A 460 -19.86 2.48 -0.44
N LEU A 461 -18.80 3.29 -0.62
CA LEU A 461 -17.49 2.79 -1.05
C LEU A 461 -16.90 1.77 -0.08
N TRP A 462 -17.22 1.92 1.21
CA TRP A 462 -16.66 1.13 2.29
C TRP A 462 -17.56 -0.02 2.75
N CYS A 463 -18.64 -0.30 2.00
CA CYS A 463 -19.50 -1.45 2.22
C CYS A 463 -18.72 -2.75 2.01
N ASN A 464 -18.24 -3.34 3.10
CA ASN A 464 -17.56 -4.63 3.09
C ASN A 464 -17.98 -5.52 4.27
N LYS A 465 -17.66 -6.81 4.15
CA LYS A 465 -17.78 -7.77 5.23
C LYS A 465 -16.60 -8.72 5.15
N MET A 466 -15.97 -8.99 6.28
CA MET A 466 -14.82 -9.87 6.39
C MET A 466 -15.19 -11.13 7.16
N LYS A 467 -14.52 -12.24 6.86
CA LYS A 467 -14.57 -13.42 7.72
C LYS A 467 -13.83 -13.13 9.03
N PRO A 468 -14.25 -13.67 10.18
CA PRO A 468 -13.63 -13.36 11.47
C PRO A 468 -12.12 -13.58 11.49
N GLU A 469 -11.63 -14.65 10.85
CA GLU A 469 -10.21 -15.00 10.77
C GLU A 469 -9.41 -13.88 10.08
N TYR A 470 -9.91 -13.43 8.91
CA TYR A 470 -9.29 -12.33 8.17
C TYR A 470 -9.45 -10.98 8.88
N LEU A 471 -10.58 -10.75 9.56
CA LEU A 471 -10.83 -9.50 10.30
C LEU A 471 -9.83 -9.34 11.45
N GLU A 472 -9.54 -10.40 12.19
CA GLU A 472 -8.54 -10.39 13.25
C GLU A 472 -7.14 -10.06 12.69
N GLN A 473 -6.74 -10.69 11.59
CA GLN A 473 -5.48 -10.39 10.90
C GLN A 473 -5.44 -8.94 10.37
N HIS A 474 -6.55 -8.45 9.82
CA HIS A 474 -6.68 -7.10 9.29
C HIS A 474 -6.49 -6.05 10.39
N ILE A 475 -7.10 -6.24 11.56
CA ILE A 475 -6.95 -5.31 12.70
C ILE A 475 -5.52 -5.26 13.22
N LEU A 476 -4.79 -6.39 13.17
CA LEU A 476 -3.42 -6.46 13.68
C LEU A 476 -2.40 -5.86 12.70
N THR A 477 -2.60 -6.00 11.39
CA THR A 477 -1.52 -5.82 10.41
C THR A 477 -1.78 -4.74 9.35
N ASN A 478 -3.04 -4.45 9.03
CA ASN A 478 -3.37 -3.51 7.96
C ASN A 478 -3.16 -2.06 8.41
N VAL A 479 -2.65 -1.19 7.52
CA VAL A 479 -2.62 0.27 7.79
C VAL A 479 -4.02 0.88 7.73
N HIS A 480 -4.95 0.25 7.03
CA HIS A 480 -6.31 0.76 6.93
C HIS A 480 -7.18 0.23 8.05
N ALA A 481 -8.01 1.10 8.63
CA ALA A 481 -9.11 0.66 9.46
C ALA A 481 -10.15 -0.13 8.61
N PRO A 482 -10.89 -1.08 9.21
CA PRO A 482 -12.00 -1.73 8.50
C PRO A 482 -13.02 -0.69 7.98
N GLY A 483 -13.64 -0.97 6.82
CA GLY A 483 -14.47 -0.01 6.08
C GLY A 483 -15.52 0.72 6.93
N LYS A 484 -16.18 0.01 7.86
CA LYS A 484 -17.11 0.60 8.83
C LYS A 484 -16.51 1.79 9.60
N PHE A 485 -15.25 1.70 10.01
CA PHE A 485 -14.58 2.74 10.80
C PHE A 485 -14.00 3.85 9.92
N ARG A 486 -13.65 3.56 8.66
CA ARG A 486 -13.39 4.57 7.60
C ARG A 486 -14.62 5.40 7.25
N VAL A 487 -15.83 4.91 7.58
CA VAL A 487 -17.07 5.71 7.54
C VAL A 487 -17.30 6.42 8.88
N LEU A 488 -17.26 5.70 10.00
CA LEU A 488 -17.66 6.26 11.29
C LEU A 488 -16.72 7.37 11.78
N GLY A 489 -15.41 7.25 11.59
CA GLY A 489 -14.40 8.21 12.07
C GLY A 489 -14.44 9.55 11.33
N PRO A 490 -14.27 9.58 10.00
CA PRO A 490 -14.23 10.84 9.25
C PRO A 490 -15.56 11.61 9.30
N LEU A 491 -16.69 10.92 9.15
CA LEU A 491 -18.00 11.57 9.08
C LEU A 491 -18.44 12.18 10.41
N ARG A 492 -18.05 11.59 11.56
CA ARG A 492 -18.34 12.19 12.87
C ARG A 492 -17.46 13.40 13.17
N ASN A 493 -16.27 13.45 12.58
CA ASN A 493 -15.34 14.58 12.70
C ASN A 493 -15.71 15.73 11.78
N CYS A 494 -16.42 15.47 10.67
CA CYS A 494 -16.89 16.50 9.77
C CYS A 494 -18.19 17.16 10.26
N GLU A 495 -18.16 18.47 10.52
CA GLU A 495 -19.32 19.26 10.92
C GLU A 495 -20.41 19.32 9.83
N PHE A 496 -20.00 19.29 8.56
CA PHE A 496 -20.93 19.36 7.41
C PHE A 496 -21.86 18.15 7.37
N PHE A 497 -21.34 16.94 7.62
CA PHE A 497 -22.16 15.73 7.73
C PHE A 497 -23.26 15.89 8.79
N SER A 498 -22.89 16.37 9.99
CA SER A 498 -23.83 16.56 11.10
C SER A 498 -24.89 17.62 10.77
N LYS A 499 -24.52 18.67 10.03
CA LYS A 499 -25.42 19.71 9.54
C LYS A 499 -26.42 19.16 8.51
N ASP A 500 -25.96 18.41 7.52
CA ASP A 500 -26.79 17.89 6.43
C ASP A 500 -27.81 16.84 6.89
N PHE A 501 -27.43 16.02 7.87
CA PHE A 501 -28.33 15.04 8.50
C PHE A 501 -29.05 15.55 9.73
N LYS A 502 -28.77 16.79 10.17
CA LYS A 502 -29.35 17.41 11.38
C LYS A 502 -29.13 16.54 12.63
N CYS A 503 -27.93 15.98 12.77
CA CYS A 503 -27.55 15.13 13.89
C CYS A 503 -27.49 15.96 15.21
N PRO A 504 -28.20 15.56 16.29
CA PRO A 504 -28.11 16.25 17.57
C PRO A 504 -26.70 16.24 18.15
N VAL A 505 -26.29 17.34 18.80
CA VAL A 505 -25.00 17.44 19.50
C VAL A 505 -24.90 16.35 20.57
N GLY A 506 -23.76 15.65 20.64
CA GLY A 506 -23.53 14.53 21.55
C GLY A 506 -24.07 13.19 21.06
N SER A 507 -24.77 13.14 19.91
CA SER A 507 -25.14 11.87 19.28
C SER A 507 -23.91 11.12 18.77
N LYS A 508 -24.06 9.81 18.53
CA LYS A 508 -22.96 8.93 18.08
C LYS A 508 -22.22 9.44 16.84
N MET A 509 -22.91 10.16 15.94
CA MET A 509 -22.35 10.72 14.70
C MET A 509 -22.16 12.25 14.76
N ASN A 510 -22.40 12.89 15.90
CA ASN A 510 -22.08 14.29 16.14
C ASN A 510 -21.50 14.47 17.55
N PRO A 511 -20.31 13.92 17.83
CA PRO A 511 -19.65 14.09 19.12
C PRO A 511 -19.30 15.57 19.35
N VAL A 512 -19.23 15.96 20.63
CA VAL A 512 -18.84 17.33 21.04
C VAL A 512 -17.38 17.62 20.63
N HIS A 513 -16.50 16.64 20.85
CA HIS A 513 -15.10 16.71 20.43
C HIS A 513 -14.92 16.04 19.07
N LYS A 514 -14.38 16.79 18.10
CA LYS A 514 -14.09 16.33 16.73
C LYS A 514 -12.60 16.48 16.48
N CYS A 515 -11.98 15.45 15.90
CA CYS A 515 -10.57 15.52 15.53
C CYS A 515 -10.42 16.17 14.15
N GLN A 516 -9.44 17.06 14.00
CA GLN A 516 -9.14 17.69 12.72
C GLN A 516 -7.66 18.05 12.60
N VAL A 517 -7.00 17.50 11.59
CA VAL A 517 -5.66 17.86 11.16
C VAL A 517 -5.76 18.88 10.00
N TRP A 518 -6.25 18.42 8.85
CA TRP A 518 -6.41 19.21 7.61
C TRP A 518 -7.82 19.79 7.44
#